data_AF-A0A960KSI7-F1
#
_entry.id   AF-A0A960KSI7-F1
#
_cell.length_a   1.000
_cell.length_b   1.000
_cell.length_c   1.000
_cell.angle_alpha   90.00
_cell.angle_beta   90.00
_cell.angle_gamma   90.00
#
_symmetry.space_group_name_H-M   'P 1'
#
loop_
_entity.id
_entity.type
_entity.pdbx_description
1 polymer ?
#
loop_
_entity_poly.entity_id
_entity_poly.type
_entity_poly.pdbx_seq_one_letter_code
_entity_poly.pdbx_strand_id
1 'polypeptide(L)'
;MDQDDSAQVLVFDGQTSRVIDLDLRGSVQDVRDRITGGSGTAEATGQSDNQETTRRPGRPKLGVVAREITLLPRHWEWLAAQPGGASVALRKLVEAARRDQGGSNRVRLARESCYRFMQAMAGDEPGFEEASRALFAGNETGFRESVSPWPADVAAHARRLAAPSFTEEVVA
;
A
#
# COMPACT_ATOMS: atom_id res chain seq x y z
N MET A 1 -21.35 -34.07 -19.60
CA MET A 1 -21.67 -32.73 -19.07
C MET A 1 -20.34 -32.05 -18.93
N ASP A 2 -20.13 -31.09 -19.82
CA ASP A 2 -18.86 -30.44 -20.09
C ASP A 2 -18.40 -29.65 -18.86
N GLN A 3 -17.20 -29.95 -18.38
CA GLN A 3 -16.51 -29.09 -17.43
C GLN A 3 -16.14 -27.82 -18.18
N ASP A 4 -16.64 -26.68 -17.71
CA ASP A 4 -16.32 -25.37 -18.27
C ASP A 4 -14.84 -25.05 -17.95
N ASP A 5 -13.95 -25.55 -18.82
CA ASP A 5 -12.48 -25.54 -18.72
C ASP A 5 -11.87 -24.16 -19.04
N SER A 6 -12.60 -23.08 -18.72
CA SER A 6 -12.22 -21.71 -19.10
C SER A 6 -12.30 -20.68 -17.96
N ALA A 7 -12.54 -21.12 -16.71
CA ALA A 7 -12.52 -20.22 -15.56
C ALA A 7 -11.07 -19.81 -15.22
N GLN A 8 -10.63 -18.65 -15.71
CA GLN A 8 -9.36 -18.03 -15.31
C GLN A 8 -9.47 -17.51 -13.88
N VAL A 9 -8.64 -18.05 -12.98
CA VAL A 9 -8.58 -17.59 -11.59
C VAL A 9 -7.62 -16.41 -11.50
N LEU A 10 -8.17 -15.22 -11.25
CA LEU A 10 -7.39 -14.03 -10.93
C LEU A 10 -7.21 -13.90 -9.42
N VAL A 11 -5.96 -13.73 -8.97
CA VAL A 11 -5.65 -13.45 -7.57
C VAL A 11 -5.16 -12.03 -7.43
N PHE A 12 -5.72 -11.30 -6.46
CA PHE A 12 -5.36 -9.92 -6.18
C PHE A 12 -4.72 -9.79 -4.81
N ASP A 13 -3.76 -8.87 -4.70
CA ASP A 13 -3.36 -8.34 -3.40
C ASP A 13 -4.55 -7.60 -2.77
N GLY A 14 -4.96 -8.04 -1.57
CA GLY A 14 -6.20 -7.57 -0.93
C GLY A 14 -6.20 -6.08 -0.52
N GLN A 15 -5.06 -5.39 -0.60
CA GLN A 15 -4.97 -3.97 -0.27
C GLN A 15 -4.74 -3.10 -1.51
N THR A 16 -3.89 -3.55 -2.43
CA THR A 16 -3.45 -2.78 -3.59
C THR A 16 -4.19 -3.13 -4.87
N SER A 17 -4.90 -4.25 -4.90
CA SER A 17 -5.59 -4.79 -6.07
C SER A 17 -4.67 -5.04 -7.27
N ARG A 18 -3.39 -5.30 -7.00
CA ARG A 18 -2.45 -5.78 -8.03
C ARG A 18 -2.71 -7.26 -8.26
N VAL A 19 -2.76 -7.67 -9.52
CA VAL A 19 -2.82 -9.09 -9.88
C VAL A 19 -1.53 -9.77 -9.45
N ILE A 20 -1.66 -10.86 -8.70
CA ILE A 20 -0.57 -11.72 -8.26
C ILE A 20 -0.56 -12.93 -9.19
N ASP A 21 0.57 -13.15 -9.86
CA ASP A 21 0.81 -14.39 -10.58
C ASP A 21 1.22 -15.48 -9.59
N LEU A 22 0.35 -16.49 -9.43
CA LEU A 22 0.59 -17.61 -8.54
C LEU A 22 1.15 -18.78 -9.34
N ASP A 23 2.46 -19.02 -9.18
CA ASP A 23 3.07 -20.25 -9.69
C ASP A 23 2.72 -21.44 -8.79
N LEU A 24 1.69 -22.19 -9.18
CA LEU A 24 1.20 -23.38 -8.48
C LEU A 24 1.94 -24.67 -8.88
N ARG A 25 3.01 -24.59 -9.67
CA ARG A 25 3.78 -25.77 -10.07
C ARG A 25 4.69 -26.26 -8.94
N GLY A 26 4.76 -27.57 -8.77
CA GLY A 26 5.59 -28.25 -7.77
C GLY A 26 4.77 -28.85 -6.63
N SER A 27 5.43 -29.14 -5.51
CA SER A 27 4.74 -29.63 -4.32
C SER A 27 4.03 -28.49 -3.57
N VAL A 28 3.04 -28.83 -2.74
CA VAL A 28 2.34 -27.86 -1.88
C VAL A 28 3.32 -27.07 -1.01
N GLN A 29 4.42 -27.71 -0.59
CA GLN A 29 5.46 -27.07 0.20
C GLN A 29 6.24 -26.03 -0.60
N ASP A 30 6.61 -26.34 -1.86
CA ASP A 30 7.32 -25.40 -2.74
C ASP A 30 6.48 -24.16 -3.05
N VAL A 31 5.18 -24.35 -3.27
CA VAL A 31 4.22 -23.26 -3.48
C VAL A 31 4.10 -22.39 -2.23
N ARG A 32 4.00 -23.03 -1.04
CA ARG A 32 3.92 -22.31 0.23
C ARG A 32 5.16 -21.47 0.49
N ASP A 33 6.35 -22.06 0.29
CA ASP A 33 7.62 -21.40 0.51
C ASP A 33 7.79 -20.20 -0.43
N ARG A 34 7.32 -20.30 -1.68
CA ARG A 34 7.32 -19.19 -2.66
C ARG A 34 6.36 -18.06 -2.27
N ILE A 35 5.17 -18.39 -1.76
CA ILE A 35 4.21 -17.38 -1.28
C ILE A 35 4.73 -16.68 -0.02
N THR A 36 5.34 -17.42 0.91
CA THR A 36 5.85 -16.85 2.17
C THR A 36 7.22 -16.16 2.02
N GLY A 37 8.03 -16.58 1.04
CA GLY A 37 9.36 -16.03 0.78
C GLY A 37 9.40 -14.96 -0.32
N GLY A 38 8.33 -14.82 -1.11
CA GLY A 38 8.30 -14.02 -2.35
C GLY A 38 7.55 -12.70 -2.29
N SER A 39 7.18 -12.16 -1.12
CA SER A 39 6.51 -10.84 -1.01
C SER A 39 7.44 -9.63 -1.26
N GLY A 40 8.48 -9.80 -2.07
CA GLY A 40 9.28 -8.71 -2.58
C GLY A 40 9.72 -9.05 -3.99
N THR A 41 9.36 -8.22 -4.96
CA THR A 41 10.06 -8.11 -6.24
C THR A 41 11.56 -8.03 -5.97
N ALA A 42 12.24 -9.17 -6.11
CA ALA A 42 13.68 -9.29 -5.97
C ALA A 42 14.31 -8.98 -7.33
N GLU A 43 14.58 -7.70 -7.56
CA GLU A 43 15.74 -7.33 -8.36
C GLU A 43 16.97 -7.77 -7.56
N ALA A 44 17.53 -8.91 -7.96
CA ALA A 44 18.79 -9.40 -7.46
C ALA A 44 19.93 -8.53 -7.98
N THR A 45 20.64 -7.84 -7.09
CA THR A 45 22.11 -7.72 -7.14
C THR A 45 22.63 -7.16 -5.82
N GLY A 46 23.62 -7.86 -5.25
CA GLY A 46 24.55 -7.25 -4.28
C GLY A 46 24.48 -7.83 -2.87
N GLN A 47 25.18 -8.95 -2.67
CA GLN A 47 25.68 -9.40 -1.38
C GLN A 47 26.40 -8.29 -0.62
N SER A 48 26.19 -8.22 0.68
CA SER A 48 27.25 -7.86 1.64
C SER A 48 26.89 -8.38 3.02
N ASP A 49 27.61 -9.44 3.39
CA ASP A 49 27.91 -9.80 4.77
C ASP A 49 28.25 -8.55 5.60
N ASN A 50 27.66 -8.43 6.78
CA ASN A 50 28.43 -7.88 7.88
C ASN A 50 27.98 -8.43 9.24
N GLN A 51 28.67 -9.50 9.61
CA GLN A 51 29.19 -9.88 10.92
C GLN A 51 28.47 -9.36 12.18
N GLU A 52 28.02 -10.35 12.94
CA GLU A 52 27.71 -10.32 14.36
C GLU A 52 28.76 -9.54 15.16
N THR A 53 28.31 -8.54 15.91
CA THR A 53 29.08 -7.98 17.02
C THR A 53 28.35 -8.19 18.35
N THR A 54 29.16 -8.65 19.30
CA THR A 54 28.85 -9.18 20.62
C THR A 54 28.04 -8.23 21.50
N ARG A 55 27.03 -8.79 22.18
CA ARG A 55 26.08 -8.09 23.05
C ARG A 55 26.75 -7.63 24.35
N ARG A 56 26.52 -6.38 24.75
CA ARG A 56 26.70 -5.90 26.13
C ARG A 56 25.32 -5.69 26.80
N PRO A 57 25.15 -5.95 28.11
CA PRO A 57 23.87 -5.85 28.79
C PRO A 57 23.55 -4.39 29.15
N GLY A 58 22.28 -3.98 29.01
CA GLY A 58 21.72 -2.89 29.82
C GLY A 58 21.14 -1.65 29.12
N ARG A 59 21.21 -1.52 27.79
CA ARG A 59 20.46 -0.46 27.09
C ARG A 59 19.53 -1.08 26.06
N PRO A 60 18.19 -0.88 26.16
CA PRO A 60 17.29 -1.25 25.07
C PRO A 60 17.80 -0.58 23.80
N LYS A 61 18.11 -1.38 22.77
CA LYS A 61 18.46 -0.84 21.46
C LYS A 61 17.24 -0.09 20.96
N LEU A 62 17.24 1.25 21.09
CA LEU A 62 16.38 2.10 20.29
C LEU A 62 16.81 1.79 18.85
N GLY A 63 16.01 1.03 18.09
CA GLY A 63 16.36 0.49 16.77
C GLY A 63 16.56 1.55 15.70
N VAL A 64 17.49 2.48 15.92
CA VAL A 64 17.80 3.60 15.05
C VAL A 64 18.94 3.16 14.14
N VAL A 65 18.65 3.11 12.84
CA VAL A 65 19.65 2.87 11.80
C VAL A 65 20.16 4.23 11.31
N ALA A 66 21.47 4.43 11.35
CA ALA A 66 22.08 5.64 10.81
C ALA A 66 22.15 5.55 9.28
N ARG A 67 21.78 6.63 8.59
CA ARG A 67 21.92 6.81 7.15
C ARG A 67 22.40 8.24 6.88
N GLU A 68 23.15 8.42 5.78
CA GLU A 68 23.69 9.71 5.38
C GLU A 68 22.62 10.54 4.65
N ILE A 69 22.57 11.84 4.94
CA ILE A 69 21.68 12.81 4.28
C ILE A 69 22.46 14.07 3.94
N THR A 70 22.16 14.65 2.77
CA THR A 70 22.75 15.92 2.32
C THR A 70 21.70 17.01 2.38
N LEU A 71 21.99 18.11 3.07
CA LEU A 71 21.10 19.26 3.23
C LEU A 71 21.86 20.55 2.97
N LEU A 72 21.12 21.62 2.67
CA LEU A 72 21.67 22.96 2.51
C LEU A 72 22.24 23.49 3.84
N PRO A 73 23.31 24.31 3.84
CA PRO A 73 23.92 24.83 5.06
C PRO A 73 22.93 25.50 6.03
N ARG A 74 22.03 26.34 5.50
CA ARG A 74 20.96 26.99 6.27
C ARG A 74 20.04 26.01 7.02
N HIS A 75 19.81 24.81 6.47
CA HIS A 75 18.97 23.80 7.10
C HIS A 75 19.73 23.11 8.24
N TRP A 76 21.04 22.92 8.08
CA TRP A 76 21.89 22.40 9.15
C TRP A 76 21.99 23.35 10.32
N GLU A 77 22.16 24.65 10.06
CA GLU A 77 22.17 25.69 11.10
C GLU A 77 20.86 25.68 11.90
N TRP A 78 19.73 25.63 11.19
CA TRP A 78 18.42 25.54 11.84
C TRP A 78 18.23 24.25 12.65
N LEU A 79 18.67 23.10 12.12
CA LEU A 79 18.60 21.79 12.81
C LEU A 79 19.47 21.74 14.06
N ALA A 80 20.66 22.36 14.02
CA ALA A 80 21.58 22.44 15.15
C ALA A 80 21.04 23.34 16.28
N ALA A 81 20.24 24.35 15.94
CA ALA A 81 19.59 25.23 16.91
C ALA A 81 18.38 24.59 17.63
N GLN A 82 17.94 23.39 17.24
CA GLN A 82 16.75 22.75 17.82
C GLN A 82 17.01 22.14 19.20
N PRO A 83 16.08 22.29 20.16
CA PRO A 83 16.17 21.63 21.46
C PRO A 83 16.07 20.10 21.29
N GLY A 84 17.12 19.38 21.71
CA GLY A 84 17.24 17.93 21.54
C GLY A 84 17.99 17.49 20.28
N GLY A 85 18.52 18.44 19.49
CA GLY A 85 19.43 18.19 18.37
C GLY A 85 18.73 17.78 17.07
N ALA A 86 19.54 17.74 16.00
CA ALA A 86 19.08 17.53 14.63
C ALA A 86 18.22 16.25 14.45
N SER A 87 18.61 15.13 15.07
CA SER A 87 17.91 13.86 14.92
C SER A 87 16.49 13.87 15.51
N VAL A 88 16.26 14.58 16.61
CA VAL A 88 14.92 14.70 17.22
C VAL A 88 14.04 15.61 16.37
N ALA A 89 14.58 16.72 15.87
CA ALA A 89 13.88 17.62 14.98
C ALA A 89 13.49 16.95 13.66
N LEU A 90 14.42 16.23 13.02
CA LEU A 90 14.15 15.46 11.80
C LEU A 90 13.06 14.41 12.02
N ARG A 91 13.10 13.66 13.13
CA ARG A 91 12.04 12.70 13.44
C ARG A 91 10.68 13.38 13.56
N LYS A 92 10.59 14.50 14.27
CA LYS A 92 9.33 15.26 14.41
C LYS A 92 8.83 15.77 13.07
N LEU A 93 9.71 16.29 12.21
CA LEU A 93 9.37 16.75 10.86
C LEU A 93 8.88 15.59 9.99
N VAL A 94 9.56 14.44 10.02
CA VAL A 94 9.12 13.24 9.29
C VAL A 94 7.78 12.75 9.80
N GLU A 95 7.57 12.68 11.12
CA GLU A 95 6.28 12.26 11.69
C GLU A 95 5.14 13.24 11.38
N ALA A 96 5.41 14.55 11.36
CA ALA A 96 4.44 15.56 10.93
C ALA A 96 4.11 15.41 9.44
N ALA A 97 5.12 15.33 8.57
CA ALA A 97 4.92 15.14 7.14
C ALA A 97 4.22 13.80 6.82
N ARG A 98 4.52 12.73 7.56
CA ARG A 98 3.84 11.42 7.42
C ARG A 98 2.38 11.49 7.86
N ARG A 99 2.03 12.30 8.85
CA ARG A 99 0.63 12.53 9.24
C ARG A 99 -0.10 13.36 8.18
N ASP A 100 0.46 14.48 7.75
CA ASP A 100 -0.16 15.36 6.75
C ASP A 100 -0.29 14.70 5.37
N GLN A 101 0.70 13.89 4.97
CA GLN A 101 0.64 13.12 3.74
C GLN A 101 -0.09 11.79 3.92
N GLY A 102 -0.28 11.31 5.15
CA GLY A 102 -0.88 10.01 5.44
C GLY A 102 -2.32 9.91 4.94
N GLY A 103 -3.15 10.94 5.21
CA GLY A 103 -4.52 11.02 4.72
C GLY A 103 -4.59 11.15 3.20
N SER A 104 -3.87 12.13 2.61
CA SER A 104 -3.85 12.36 1.15
C SER A 104 -3.30 11.15 0.37
N ASN A 105 -2.23 10.52 0.88
CA ASN A 105 -1.65 9.32 0.27
C ASN A 105 -2.56 8.10 0.45
N ARG A 106 -3.25 7.96 1.59
CA ARG A 106 -4.23 6.87 1.81
C ARG A 106 -5.42 7.01 0.87
N VAL A 107 -5.97 8.20 0.70
CA VAL A 107 -7.06 8.49 -0.24
C VAL A 107 -6.64 8.15 -1.66
N ARG A 108 -5.44 8.59 -2.07
CA ARG A 108 -4.89 8.29 -3.40
C ARG A 108 -4.71 6.78 -3.63
N LEU A 109 -4.09 6.09 -2.68
CA LEU A 109 -3.88 4.63 -2.76
C LEU A 109 -5.19 3.86 -2.78
N ALA A 110 -6.21 4.30 -2.03
CA ALA A 110 -7.54 3.70 -2.04
C ALA A 110 -8.22 3.87 -3.41
N ARG A 111 -8.15 5.06 -4.02
CA ARG A 111 -8.66 5.31 -5.37
C ARG A 111 -7.95 4.47 -6.42
N GLU A 112 -6.61 4.45 -6.41
CA GLU A 112 -5.81 3.65 -7.33
C GLU A 112 -6.09 2.14 -7.19
N SER A 113 -6.19 1.64 -5.95
CA SER A 113 -6.53 0.24 -5.67
C SER A 113 -7.94 -0.11 -6.16
N CYS A 114 -8.94 0.70 -5.80
CA CYS A 114 -10.32 0.50 -6.24
C CYS A 114 -10.44 0.54 -7.77
N TYR A 115 -9.84 1.53 -8.43
CA TYR A 115 -9.85 1.63 -9.89
C TYR A 115 -9.23 0.40 -10.57
N ARG A 116 -8.06 -0.08 -10.10
CA ARG A 116 -7.45 -1.30 -10.63
C ARG A 116 -8.36 -2.53 -10.49
N PHE A 117 -8.99 -2.69 -9.33
CA PHE A 117 -9.93 -3.79 -9.11
C PHE A 117 -11.14 -3.70 -10.06
N MET A 118 -11.77 -2.53 -10.14
CA MET A 118 -12.94 -2.32 -11.00
C MET A 118 -12.60 -2.54 -12.47
N GLN A 119 -11.44 -2.06 -12.92
CA GLN A 119 -11.00 -2.26 -14.31
C GLN A 119 -10.85 -3.75 -14.65
N ALA A 120 -10.36 -4.56 -13.70
CA ALA A 120 -10.15 -5.99 -13.92
C ALA A 120 -11.45 -6.81 -13.80
N MET A 121 -12.35 -6.45 -12.88
CA MET A 121 -13.52 -7.27 -12.55
C MET A 121 -14.85 -6.77 -13.13
N ALA A 122 -14.93 -5.50 -13.50
CA ALA A 122 -16.17 -4.81 -13.86
C ALA A 122 -15.98 -3.80 -15.00
N GLY A 123 -14.92 -3.95 -15.81
CA GLY A 123 -14.64 -3.05 -16.93
C GLY A 123 -15.75 -3.04 -18.00
N ASP A 124 -16.42 -4.17 -18.18
CA ASP A 124 -17.52 -4.34 -19.14
C ASP A 124 -18.91 -4.18 -18.51
N GLU A 125 -18.98 -3.94 -17.19
CA GLU A 125 -20.25 -3.78 -16.48
C GLU A 125 -20.83 -2.36 -16.68
N PRO A 126 -22.16 -2.23 -16.73
CA PRO A 126 -22.80 -0.92 -16.84
C PRO A 126 -22.47 -0.06 -15.61
N GLY A 127 -22.26 1.24 -15.82
CA GLY A 127 -21.94 2.20 -14.77
C GLY A 127 -20.47 2.25 -14.36
N PHE A 128 -19.56 1.54 -15.06
CA PHE A 128 -18.12 1.61 -14.80
C PHE A 128 -17.54 3.03 -14.94
N GLU A 129 -17.91 3.76 -15.99
CA GLU A 129 -17.42 5.12 -16.19
C GLU A 129 -17.93 6.08 -15.12
N GLU A 130 -19.22 5.98 -14.76
CA GLU A 130 -19.85 6.76 -13.70
C GLU A 130 -19.22 6.45 -12.33
N ALA A 131 -18.96 5.17 -12.05
CA ALA A 131 -18.28 4.74 -10.84
C ALA A 131 -16.85 5.30 -10.78
N SER A 132 -16.08 5.20 -11.86
CA SER A 132 -14.72 5.78 -11.93
C SER A 132 -14.74 7.29 -11.71
N ARG A 133 -15.66 8.01 -12.39
CA ARG A 133 -15.83 9.45 -12.24
C ARG A 133 -16.19 9.83 -10.80
N ALA A 134 -17.13 9.13 -10.18
CA ALA A 134 -17.54 9.36 -8.80
C ALA A 134 -16.43 9.06 -7.79
N LEU A 135 -15.65 7.98 -8.00
CA LEU A 135 -14.50 7.61 -7.17
C LEU A 135 -13.45 8.73 -7.12
N PHE A 136 -13.04 9.25 -8.28
CA PHE A 136 -12.03 10.31 -8.35
C PHE A 136 -12.58 11.68 -7.93
N ALA A 137 -13.88 11.93 -8.11
CA ALA A 137 -14.55 13.13 -7.60
C ALA A 137 -14.81 13.10 -6.08
N GLY A 138 -14.60 11.95 -5.40
CA GLY A 138 -14.92 11.80 -3.98
C GLY A 138 -16.42 11.74 -3.68
N ASN A 139 -17.27 11.45 -4.68
CA ASN A 139 -18.71 11.33 -4.53
C ASN A 139 -19.11 9.91 -4.09
N GLU A 140 -19.17 9.66 -2.79
CA GLU A 140 -19.51 8.34 -2.24
C GLU A 140 -20.90 7.85 -2.68
N THR A 141 -21.90 8.72 -2.65
CA THR A 141 -23.29 8.35 -3.01
C THR A 141 -23.37 7.95 -4.48
N GLY A 142 -22.83 8.77 -5.37
CA GLY A 142 -22.80 8.48 -6.81
C GLY A 142 -22.00 7.23 -7.14
N PHE A 143 -20.91 6.96 -6.40
CA PHE A 143 -20.14 5.73 -6.54
C PHE A 143 -20.99 4.51 -6.16
N ARG A 144 -21.67 4.55 -5.00
CA ARG A 144 -22.48 3.43 -4.49
C ARG A 144 -23.64 3.06 -5.41
N GLU A 145 -24.28 4.07 -6.01
CA GLU A 145 -25.35 3.91 -6.99
C GLU A 145 -24.84 3.25 -8.27
N SER A 146 -23.72 3.76 -8.80
CA SER A 146 -23.11 3.29 -10.04
C SER A 146 -22.66 1.83 -9.97
N VAL A 147 -22.14 1.38 -8.82
CA VAL A 147 -21.72 -0.02 -8.61
C VAL A 147 -22.84 -0.95 -8.13
N SER A 148 -24.06 -0.44 -7.90
CA SER A 148 -25.16 -1.28 -7.38
C SER A 148 -25.66 -2.38 -8.34
N PRO A 149 -25.61 -2.21 -9.68
CA PRO A 149 -26.02 -3.25 -10.62
C PRO A 149 -25.04 -4.42 -10.73
N TRP A 150 -23.80 -4.25 -10.26
CA TRP A 150 -22.73 -5.24 -10.41
C TRP A 150 -22.99 -6.49 -9.54
N PRO A 151 -22.30 -7.61 -9.81
CA PRO A 151 -22.29 -8.76 -8.93
C PRO A 151 -22.02 -8.37 -7.47
N ALA A 152 -22.81 -8.91 -6.54
CA ALA A 152 -22.85 -8.44 -5.15
C ALA A 152 -21.47 -8.42 -4.47
N ASP A 153 -20.64 -9.42 -4.71
CA ASP A 153 -19.30 -9.53 -4.13
C ASP A 153 -18.33 -8.50 -4.73
N VAL A 154 -18.43 -8.23 -6.03
CA VAL A 154 -17.63 -7.22 -6.74
C VAL A 154 -18.00 -5.82 -6.23
N ALA A 155 -19.30 -5.51 -6.17
CA ALA A 155 -19.79 -4.25 -5.63
C ALA A 155 -19.37 -4.06 -4.16
N ALA A 156 -19.51 -5.10 -3.33
CA ALA A 156 -19.12 -5.06 -1.93
C ALA A 156 -17.61 -4.84 -1.77
N HIS A 157 -16.77 -5.50 -2.57
CA HIS A 157 -15.32 -5.31 -2.51
C HIS A 157 -14.90 -3.93 -3.01
N ALA A 158 -15.44 -3.46 -4.13
CA ALA A 158 -15.17 -2.13 -4.66
C ALA A 158 -15.51 -1.04 -3.63
N ARG A 159 -16.65 -1.15 -2.94
CA ARG A 159 -17.02 -0.24 -1.84
C ARG A 159 -16.04 -0.28 -0.66
N ARG A 160 -15.57 -1.48 -0.27
CA ARG A 160 -14.55 -1.61 0.79
C ARG A 160 -13.24 -0.93 0.40
N LEU A 161 -12.78 -1.11 -0.84
CA LEU A 161 -11.56 -0.48 -1.35
C LEU A 161 -11.70 1.05 -1.45
N ALA A 162 -12.89 1.55 -1.82
CA ALA A 162 -13.14 2.97 -1.99
C ALA A 162 -13.39 3.72 -0.67
N ALA A 163 -13.82 3.05 0.41
CA ALA A 163 -14.19 3.68 1.67
C ALA A 163 -13.14 4.67 2.23
N PRO A 164 -11.82 4.36 2.24
CA PRO A 164 -10.81 5.31 2.72
C PRO A 164 -10.64 6.55 1.84
N SER A 165 -11.19 6.56 0.62
CA SER A 165 -11.15 7.71 -0.29
C SER A 165 -12.29 8.72 -0.09
N PHE A 166 -13.32 8.33 0.66
CA PHE A 166 -14.50 9.15 0.99
C PHE A 166 -14.51 9.63 2.44
N THR A 167 -13.68 9.02 3.30
CA THR A 167 -13.58 9.45 4.70
C THR A 167 -12.65 10.67 4.78
N GLU A 168 -13.19 11.84 5.09
CA GLU A 168 -12.36 12.97 5.53
C GLU A 168 -11.78 12.62 6.91
N GLU A 169 -10.45 12.67 7.05
CA GLU A 169 -9.83 12.60 8.37
C GLU A 169 -10.27 13.83 9.16
N VAL A 170 -11.23 13.65 10.06
CA VAL A 170 -11.50 14.59 11.15
C VAL A 170 -10.25 14.60 12.02
N VAL A 171 -9.37 15.55 11.75
CA VAL A 171 -8.24 15.88 12.63
C VAL A 171 -8.83 16.48 13.90
N ALA A 172 -8.94 15.64 14.94
CA ALA A 172 -9.26 16.07 16.31
C ALA A 172 -8.00 16.51 17.05
#